data_AF-A0A952XLZ0-F1
#
_entry.id   AF-A0A952XLZ0-F1
#
_cell.length_a   1.000
_cell.length_b   1.000
_cell.length_c   1.000
_cell.angle_alpha   90.00
_cell.angle_beta   90.00
_cell.angle_gamma   90.00
#
_symmetry.space_group_name_H-M   'P 1'
#
loop_
_entity.id
_entity.type
_entity.pdbx_description
1 polymer ?
#
loop_
_entity_poly.entity_id
_entity_poly.type
_entity_poly.pdbx_seq_one_letter_code
_entity_poly.pdbx_strand_id
1 'polypeptide(L)'
;MRLQAAIQGDLNALLQAELGAAERAVTVGIRAATDGLKTELRGQITGAGLGARLANTWRGENYPKSGQSIGAAGYVWSKAPGLVRLYAEGGIIRSKQGLFLAIPTPVAGRFGDGRQKITPGAWERIHGMRLRFVYRRGSPGLLVADNARLTKRGRAAANIGRRQGAAFTRLSGRTTVPVFVLVPQVTVRKRLDVDGAAEKWIAALPGLVLRNWREQSR
;
A
#
# COMPACT_ATOMS: atom_id res chain seq x y z
N MET A 1 55.39 -36.30 0.18
CA MET A 1 55.69 -35.11 1.01
C MET A 1 54.58 -34.94 2.02
N ARG A 2 54.89 -35.05 3.32
CA ARG A 2 53.91 -34.95 4.43
C ARG A 2 53.94 -33.52 4.96
N LEU A 3 52.89 -32.74 4.70
CA LEU A 3 52.71 -31.43 5.31
C LEU A 3 52.09 -31.65 6.71
N GLN A 4 52.93 -31.70 7.74
CA GLN A 4 52.50 -31.56 9.13
C GLN A 4 52.49 -30.07 9.46
N ALA A 5 51.33 -29.43 9.36
CA ALA A 5 51.12 -28.13 9.99
C ALA A 5 50.90 -28.40 11.48
N ALA A 6 51.91 -28.14 12.32
CA ALA A 6 51.73 -28.08 13.75
C ALA A 6 50.88 -26.83 14.05
N ILE A 7 49.64 -27.04 14.51
CA ILE A 7 48.80 -25.95 15.03
C ILE A 7 49.46 -25.50 16.33
N GLN A 8 50.30 -24.47 16.25
CA GLN A 8 50.93 -23.86 17.41
C GLN A 8 49.94 -22.81 17.95
N GLY A 9 49.05 -23.23 18.86
CA GLY A 9 48.02 -22.38 19.47
C GLY A 9 46.91 -23.15 20.18
N ASP A 10 46.05 -22.43 20.92
CA ASP A 10 44.85 -23.00 21.54
C ASP A 10 43.73 -23.14 20.48
N LEU A 11 43.48 -24.38 20.05
CA LEU A 11 42.43 -24.72 19.08
C LEU A 11 41.04 -24.23 19.52
N ASN A 12 40.75 -24.28 20.82
CA ASN A 12 39.45 -23.84 21.33
C ASN A 12 39.29 -22.33 21.15
N ALA A 13 40.34 -21.55 21.43
CA ALA A 13 40.31 -20.11 21.24
C ALA A 13 40.12 -19.72 19.76
N LEU A 14 40.80 -20.43 18.84
CA LEU A 14 40.65 -20.22 17.40
C LEU A 14 39.24 -20.57 16.92
N LEU A 15 38.69 -21.70 17.37
CA LEU A 15 37.33 -22.12 17.00
C LEU A 15 36.28 -21.13 17.52
N GLN A 16 36.43 -20.63 18.75
CA GLN A 16 35.52 -19.63 19.31
C GLN A 16 35.59 -18.30 18.55
N ALA A 17 36.78 -17.88 18.13
CA ALA A 17 36.94 -16.69 17.31
C ALA A 17 36.25 -16.84 15.95
N GLU A 18 36.42 -17.97 15.27
CA GLU A 18 35.76 -18.27 14.01
C GLU A 18 34.24 -18.35 14.14
N LEU A 19 33.73 -18.99 15.21
CA LEU A 19 32.29 -19.00 15.50
C LEU A 19 31.76 -17.58 15.73
N GLY A 20 32.46 -16.74 16.50
CA GLY A 20 32.05 -15.37 16.72
C GLY A 20 32.11 -14.50 15.45
N ALA A 21 33.05 -14.77 14.53
CA ALA A 21 33.07 -14.15 13.20
C ALA A 21 31.86 -14.63 12.36
N ALA A 22 31.53 -15.91 12.43
CA ALA A 22 30.40 -16.52 11.76
C ALA A 22 29.07 -15.90 12.16
N GLU A 23 28.80 -15.86 13.45
CA GLU A 23 27.57 -15.34 14.02
C GLU A 23 27.36 -13.88 13.62
N ARG A 24 28.42 -13.08 13.66
CA ARG A 24 28.41 -11.68 13.21
C ARG A 24 28.13 -11.58 11.72
N ALA A 25 28.85 -12.32 10.89
CA ALA A 25 28.70 -12.28 9.44
C ALA A 25 27.29 -12.68 9.00
N VAL A 26 26.74 -13.74 9.59
CA VAL A 26 25.37 -14.20 9.33
C VAL A 26 24.37 -13.15 9.77
N THR A 27 24.50 -12.61 10.99
CA THR A 27 23.57 -11.61 11.50
C THR A 27 23.58 -10.32 10.67
N VAL A 28 24.76 -9.83 10.27
CA VAL A 28 24.86 -8.65 9.41
C VAL A 28 24.32 -8.93 8.01
N GLY A 29 24.61 -10.10 7.43
CA GLY A 29 24.10 -10.51 6.13
C GLY A 29 22.57 -10.59 6.10
N ILE A 30 21.96 -11.19 7.14
CA ILE A 30 20.51 -11.26 7.32
C ILE A 30 19.90 -9.86 7.45
N ARG A 31 20.48 -8.99 8.29
CA ARG A 31 20.00 -7.60 8.44
C ARG A 31 20.02 -6.86 7.10
N ALA A 32 21.12 -6.97 6.36
CA ALA A 32 21.26 -6.35 5.04
C ALA A 32 20.23 -6.89 4.03
N ALA A 33 20.00 -8.20 4.01
CA ALA A 33 19.00 -8.82 3.12
C ALA A 33 17.57 -8.37 3.48
N THR A 34 17.21 -8.36 4.77
CA THR A 34 15.89 -7.89 5.24
C THR A 34 15.64 -6.43 4.86
N ASP A 35 16.63 -5.56 5.09
CA ASP A 35 16.50 -4.12 4.78
C ASP A 35 16.48 -3.87 3.27
N GLY A 36 17.28 -4.62 2.51
CA GLY A 36 17.27 -4.63 1.06
C GLY A 36 15.91 -5.02 0.49
N LEU A 37 15.37 -6.17 0.91
CA LEU A 37 14.05 -6.66 0.49
C LEU A 37 12.95 -5.67 0.82
N LYS A 38 12.91 -5.17 2.05
CA LYS A 38 11.93 -4.15 2.48
C LYS A 38 12.02 -2.89 1.63
N THR A 39 13.22 -2.45 1.27
CA THR A 39 13.45 -1.24 0.47
C THR A 39 13.04 -1.45 -0.98
N GLU A 40 13.37 -2.60 -1.58
CA GLU A 40 12.95 -2.96 -2.93
C GLU A 40 11.43 -3.05 -3.05
N LEU A 41 10.77 -3.72 -2.10
CA LEU A 41 9.31 -3.82 -2.07
C LEU A 41 8.62 -2.46 -1.91
N ARG A 42 9.24 -1.53 -1.16
CA ARG A 42 8.80 -0.13 -1.11
C ARG A 42 8.98 0.57 -2.45
N GLY A 43 10.13 0.37 -3.09
CA GLY A 43 10.47 0.89 -4.41
C GLY A 43 9.48 0.44 -5.47
N GLN A 44 9.10 -0.85 -5.50
CA GLN A 44 8.09 -1.38 -6.41
C GLN A 44 6.74 -0.66 -6.24
N ILE A 45 6.28 -0.45 -5.01
CA ILE A 45 5.02 0.25 -4.74
C ILE A 45 5.06 1.70 -5.22
N THR A 46 6.14 2.43 -4.96
CA THR A 46 6.29 3.81 -5.41
C THR A 46 6.45 3.90 -6.93
N GLY A 47 7.23 3.01 -7.54
CA GLY A 47 7.41 2.94 -8.99
C GLY A 47 6.12 2.57 -9.73
N ALA A 48 5.27 1.75 -9.10
CA ALA A 48 3.93 1.45 -9.59
C ALA A 48 2.91 2.60 -9.36
N GLY A 49 3.32 3.74 -8.81
CA GLY A 49 2.44 4.89 -8.58
C GLY A 49 1.39 4.71 -7.49
N LEU A 50 1.54 3.70 -6.63
CA LEU A 50 0.58 3.42 -5.54
C LEU A 50 0.81 4.30 -4.29
N GLY A 51 1.91 5.05 -4.29
CA GLY A 51 2.21 6.11 -3.33
C GLY A 51 2.94 5.65 -2.06
N ALA A 52 3.57 6.63 -1.39
CA ALA A 52 4.43 6.39 -0.23
C ALA A 52 3.69 5.78 0.98
N ARG A 53 2.40 6.07 1.13
CA ARG A 53 1.61 5.54 2.26
C ARG A 53 1.51 4.02 2.21
N LEU A 54 1.28 3.45 1.04
CA LEU A 54 1.25 2.00 0.87
C LEU A 54 2.66 1.42 0.98
N ALA A 55 3.68 2.09 0.45
CA ALA A 55 5.06 1.62 0.55
C ALA A 55 5.49 1.47 2.02
N ASN A 56 5.19 2.47 2.85
CA ASN A 56 5.50 2.47 4.28
C ASN A 56 4.72 1.44 5.12
N THR A 57 3.81 0.68 4.50
CA THR A 57 3.18 -0.49 5.14
C THR A 57 4.13 -1.67 5.23
N TRP A 58 5.12 -1.79 4.35
CA TRP A 58 6.19 -2.79 4.48
C TRP A 58 7.02 -2.53 5.73
N ARG A 59 7.20 -3.58 6.51
CA ARG A 59 7.94 -3.65 7.77
C ARG A 59 8.94 -4.79 7.66
N GLY A 60 10.03 -4.65 8.40
CA GLY A 60 11.08 -5.65 8.49
C GLY A 60 11.53 -5.75 9.93
N GLU A 61 11.83 -6.95 10.38
CA GLU A 61 12.26 -7.27 11.73
C GLU A 61 13.35 -8.34 11.67
N ASN A 62 14.38 -8.16 12.48
CA ASN A 62 15.53 -9.07 12.53
C ASN A 62 15.62 -9.71 13.91
N TYR A 63 16.04 -10.98 13.94
CA TYR A 63 16.25 -11.79 15.12
C TYR A 63 17.66 -12.40 15.11
N PRO A 64 18.31 -12.56 16.28
CA PRO A 64 17.85 -12.10 17.59
C PRO A 64 17.84 -10.56 17.68
N LYS A 65 17.08 -10.03 18.65
CA LYS A 65 16.94 -8.58 18.86
C LYS A 65 18.22 -7.92 19.35
N SER A 66 19.01 -8.66 20.10
CA SER A 66 20.31 -8.29 20.62
C SER A 66 21.28 -9.45 20.41
N GLY A 67 22.56 -9.13 20.38
CA GLY A 67 23.60 -10.12 20.12
C GLY A 67 23.70 -10.53 18.66
N GLN A 68 24.53 -11.54 18.45
CA GLN A 68 24.86 -12.13 17.16
C GLN A 68 24.50 -13.61 17.25
N SER A 69 24.08 -14.20 16.14
CA SER A 69 23.73 -15.61 16.11
C SER A 69 23.93 -16.18 14.72
N ILE A 70 24.37 -17.44 14.68
CA ILE A 70 24.41 -18.22 13.44
C ILE A 70 22.99 -18.55 12.94
N GLY A 71 22.01 -18.55 13.84
CA GLY A 71 20.59 -18.71 13.54
C GLY A 71 19.86 -17.38 13.35
N ALA A 72 20.55 -16.32 12.93
CA ALA A 72 19.89 -15.04 12.69
C ALA A 72 18.83 -15.17 11.59
N ALA A 73 17.69 -14.48 11.78
CA ALA A 73 16.55 -14.54 10.88
C ALA A 73 15.99 -13.15 10.61
N GLY A 74 15.44 -12.97 9.40
CA GLY A 74 14.80 -11.75 8.95
C GLY A 74 13.35 -12.00 8.54
N TYR A 75 12.43 -11.16 8.99
CA TYR A 75 11.01 -11.25 8.64
C TYR A 75 10.53 -9.93 8.04
N VAL A 76 9.94 -10.00 6.84
CA VAL A 76 9.40 -8.84 6.11
C VAL A 76 7.91 -9.05 5.83
N TRP A 77 7.09 -8.06 6.19
CA TRP A 77 5.62 -8.15 6.03
C TRP A 77 5.00 -6.79 5.74
N SER A 78 3.76 -6.78 5.22
CA SER A 78 2.99 -5.56 5.00
C SER A 78 1.87 -5.42 6.04
N LYS A 79 1.65 -4.19 6.54
CA LYS A 79 0.44 -3.84 7.31
C LYS A 79 -0.83 -3.75 6.43
N ALA A 80 -0.72 -3.87 5.11
CA ALA A 80 -1.83 -3.83 4.17
C ALA A 80 -1.80 -5.03 3.21
N PRO A 81 -1.80 -6.28 3.72
CA PRO A 81 -1.55 -7.48 2.91
C PRO A 81 -2.56 -7.66 1.78
N GLY A 82 -3.85 -7.34 2.01
CA GLY A 82 -4.89 -7.44 0.97
C GLY A 82 -4.67 -6.48 -0.21
N LEU A 83 -4.15 -5.27 0.04
CA LEU A 83 -3.83 -4.33 -1.03
C LEU A 83 -2.58 -4.78 -1.80
N VAL A 84 -1.54 -5.20 -1.09
CA VAL A 84 -0.33 -5.74 -1.73
C VAL A 84 -0.69 -6.94 -2.60
N ARG A 85 -1.46 -7.89 -2.08
CA ARG A 85 -1.90 -9.08 -2.81
C ARG A 85 -2.70 -8.72 -4.06
N LEU A 86 -3.66 -7.79 -3.96
CA LEU A 86 -4.44 -7.32 -5.11
C LEU A 86 -3.56 -6.81 -6.25
N TYR A 87 -2.45 -6.12 -5.94
CA TYR A 87 -1.53 -5.63 -6.97
C TYR A 87 -0.42 -6.63 -7.33
N ALA A 88 -0.16 -7.66 -6.53
CA ALA A 88 0.75 -8.74 -6.86
C ALA A 88 0.10 -9.79 -7.79
N GLU A 89 -1.20 -10.04 -7.62
CA GLU A 89 -1.96 -11.02 -8.42
C GLU A 89 -2.78 -10.34 -9.53
N GLY A 90 -3.19 -9.09 -9.31
CA GLY A 90 -4.30 -8.50 -10.07
C GLY A 90 -5.65 -8.95 -9.50
N GLY A 91 -6.75 -8.32 -9.93
CA GLY A 91 -8.07 -8.72 -9.49
C GLY A 91 -9.18 -7.77 -9.87
N ILE A 92 -10.42 -8.15 -9.56
CA ILE A 92 -11.62 -7.35 -9.81
C ILE A 92 -12.17 -6.86 -8.49
N ILE A 93 -12.31 -5.54 -8.35
CA ILE A 93 -13.02 -4.90 -7.25
C ILE A 93 -14.47 -4.72 -7.68
N ARG A 94 -15.40 -5.24 -6.89
CA ARG A 94 -16.85 -5.07 -7.06
C ARG A 94 -17.50 -4.74 -5.72
N SER A 95 -18.72 -4.20 -5.78
CA SER A 95 -19.49 -3.95 -4.56
C SER A 95 -19.87 -5.28 -3.88
N LYS A 96 -19.90 -5.28 -2.54
CA LYS A 96 -20.26 -6.47 -1.75
C LYS A 96 -21.79 -6.61 -1.60
N GLN A 97 -22.53 -5.51 -1.56
CA GLN A 97 -23.98 -5.50 -1.28
C GLN A 97 -24.83 -4.80 -2.35
N GLY A 98 -24.22 -4.31 -3.44
CA GLY A 98 -24.94 -3.54 -4.44
C GLY A 98 -24.40 -3.76 -5.85
N LEU A 99 -25.07 -3.12 -6.81
CA LEU A 99 -24.74 -3.26 -8.23
C LEU A 99 -23.53 -2.42 -8.65
N PHE A 100 -23.24 -1.32 -7.94
CA PHE A 100 -22.23 -0.35 -8.34
C PHE A 100 -21.24 -0.03 -7.20
N LEU A 101 -20.01 0.25 -7.59
CA LEU A 101 -19.05 1.04 -6.83
C LEU A 101 -19.34 2.51 -7.06
N ALA A 102 -19.59 3.24 -5.97
CA ALA A 102 -19.72 4.69 -6.00
C ALA A 102 -18.35 5.34 -5.83
N ILE A 103 -17.81 5.88 -6.93
CA ILE A 103 -16.54 6.60 -6.94
C ILE A 103 -16.84 8.09 -6.79
N PRO A 104 -16.41 8.75 -5.69
CA PRO A 104 -16.65 10.17 -5.49
C PRO A 104 -15.87 11.00 -6.51
N THR A 105 -16.52 12.00 -7.09
CA THR A 105 -15.82 13.06 -7.82
C THR A 105 -15.19 14.03 -6.80
N PRO A 106 -14.23 14.90 -7.21
CA PRO A 106 -13.68 15.91 -6.31
C PRO A 106 -14.76 16.79 -5.64
N VAL A 107 -15.88 16.96 -6.33
CA VAL A 107 -17.02 17.77 -5.93
C VAL A 107 -17.77 17.16 -4.73
N ALA A 108 -17.75 15.85 -4.56
CA ALA A 108 -18.33 15.16 -3.39
C ALA A 108 -17.60 15.51 -2.08
N GLY A 109 -16.36 15.99 -2.18
CA GLY A 109 -15.47 16.14 -1.04
C GLY A 109 -14.80 14.82 -0.65
N ARG A 110 -13.83 14.91 0.27
CA ARG A 110 -12.95 13.79 0.60
C ARG A 110 -13.52 12.84 1.66
N PHE A 111 -14.30 13.38 2.58
CA PHE A 111 -14.72 12.66 3.78
C PHE A 111 -16.20 12.89 4.06
N GLY A 112 -16.86 11.84 4.54
CA GLY A 112 -18.17 11.91 5.17
C GLY A 112 -18.05 12.04 6.69
N ASP A 113 -19.12 11.63 7.38
CA ASP A 113 -19.22 11.66 8.84
C ASP A 113 -18.04 10.90 9.50
N GLY A 114 -17.54 11.43 10.62
CA GLY A 114 -16.45 10.81 11.38
C GLY A 114 -15.14 10.63 10.59
N ARG A 115 -14.91 11.44 9.54
CA ARG A 115 -13.75 11.34 8.62
C ARG A 115 -13.68 10.02 7.83
N GLN A 116 -14.79 9.30 7.73
CA GLN A 116 -14.89 8.12 6.88
C GLN A 116 -14.88 8.48 5.40
N LYS A 117 -14.60 7.51 4.53
CA LYS A 117 -14.71 7.71 3.08
C LYS A 117 -16.14 8.16 2.75
N ILE A 118 -16.28 9.22 1.96
CA ILE A 118 -17.60 9.71 1.55
C ILE A 118 -18.33 8.63 0.75
N THR A 119 -19.57 8.34 1.15
CA THR A 119 -20.50 7.45 0.44
C THR A 119 -21.71 8.27 -0.03
N PRO A 120 -22.49 7.78 -1.01
CA PRO A 120 -23.69 8.48 -1.44
C PRO A 120 -24.63 8.83 -0.28
N GLY A 121 -24.99 7.86 0.56
CA GLY A 121 -25.89 8.10 1.70
C GLY A 121 -25.30 9.04 2.76
N ALA A 122 -23.98 8.99 3.00
CA ALA A 122 -23.34 9.98 3.88
C ALA A 122 -23.36 11.38 3.28
N TRP A 123 -23.15 11.50 1.96
CA TRP A 123 -23.19 12.78 1.27
C TRP A 123 -24.58 13.42 1.34
N GLU A 124 -25.64 12.65 1.10
CA GLU A 124 -27.03 13.11 1.20
C GLU A 124 -27.36 13.62 2.60
N ARG A 125 -26.95 12.88 3.64
CA ARG A 125 -27.15 13.26 5.04
C ARG A 125 -26.46 14.57 5.40
N ILE A 126 -25.19 14.72 5.01
CA ILE A 126 -24.38 15.92 5.33
C ILE A 126 -24.94 17.17 4.65
N HIS A 127 -25.40 17.04 3.41
CA HIS A 127 -25.78 18.20 2.59
C HIS A 127 -27.29 18.44 2.53
N GLY A 128 -28.11 17.55 3.10
CA GLY A 128 -29.58 17.66 3.10
C GLY A 128 -30.20 17.58 1.69
N MET A 129 -29.49 17.00 0.73
CA MET A 129 -29.92 16.88 -0.66
C MET A 129 -30.00 15.42 -1.07
N ARG A 130 -31.04 15.04 -1.80
CA ARG A 130 -31.13 13.70 -2.38
C ARG A 130 -30.37 13.64 -3.71
N LEU A 131 -29.60 12.58 -3.88
CA LEU A 131 -28.91 12.27 -5.13
C LEU A 131 -29.87 11.56 -6.08
N ARG A 132 -29.88 11.99 -7.34
CA ARG A 132 -30.64 11.34 -8.41
C ARG A 132 -29.72 10.47 -9.26
N PHE A 133 -30.18 9.26 -9.56
CA PHE A 133 -29.51 8.40 -10.51
C PHE A 133 -29.75 8.86 -11.95
N VAL A 134 -28.68 8.90 -12.73
CA VAL A 134 -28.71 9.18 -14.17
C VAL A 134 -28.03 8.03 -14.89
N TYR A 135 -28.83 7.30 -15.66
CA TYR A 135 -28.33 6.28 -16.58
C TYR A 135 -27.70 6.93 -17.81
N ARG A 136 -26.59 6.37 -18.29
CA ARG A 136 -25.93 6.79 -19.53
C ARG A 136 -25.61 5.56 -20.36
N ARG A 137 -26.18 5.46 -21.57
CA ARG A 137 -25.91 4.35 -22.47
C ARG A 137 -24.43 4.36 -22.87
N GLY A 138 -23.73 3.24 -22.70
CA GLY A 138 -22.30 3.12 -23.04
C GLY A 138 -21.34 3.89 -22.13
N SER A 139 -21.80 4.40 -20.98
CA SER A 139 -20.98 5.16 -20.04
C SER A 139 -21.33 4.82 -18.59
N PRO A 140 -20.43 5.05 -17.62
CA PRO A 140 -20.74 4.84 -16.21
C PRO A 140 -22.00 5.62 -15.77
N GLY A 141 -22.83 5.04 -14.92
CA GLY A 141 -23.95 5.76 -14.32
C GLY A 141 -23.47 6.91 -13.45
N LEU A 142 -24.34 7.87 -13.14
CA LEU A 142 -24.01 9.00 -12.26
C LEU A 142 -25.01 9.08 -11.11
N LEU A 143 -24.52 9.54 -9.96
CA LEU A 143 -25.36 10.17 -8.94
C LEU A 143 -25.11 11.67 -8.98
N VAL A 144 -26.19 12.41 -9.25
CA VAL A 144 -26.15 13.86 -9.42
C VAL A 144 -26.93 14.55 -8.31
N ALA A 145 -26.47 15.72 -7.92
CA ALA A 145 -27.23 16.63 -7.06
C ALA A 145 -27.90 17.69 -7.94
N ASP A 146 -29.23 17.76 -7.87
CA ASP A 146 -30.00 18.80 -8.53
C ASP A 146 -30.11 20.04 -7.64
N ASN A 147 -30.21 21.21 -8.28
CA ASN A 147 -30.22 22.49 -7.57
C ASN A 147 -29.02 22.65 -6.62
N ALA A 148 -27.86 22.19 -7.07
CA ALA A 148 -26.60 22.32 -6.34
C ALA A 148 -25.77 23.46 -6.94
N ARG A 149 -24.99 24.15 -6.11
CA ARG A 149 -23.95 25.09 -6.55
C ARG A 149 -22.58 24.57 -6.15
N LEU A 150 -21.55 25.02 -6.85
CA LEU A 150 -20.17 24.80 -6.43
C LEU A 150 -19.76 25.89 -5.42
N THR A 151 -19.22 25.46 -4.30
CA THR A 151 -18.59 26.37 -3.32
C THR A 151 -17.26 26.91 -3.87
N LYS A 152 -16.68 27.92 -3.21
CA LYS A 152 -15.32 28.42 -3.54
C LYS A 152 -14.25 27.32 -3.53
N ARG A 153 -14.50 26.21 -2.83
CA ARG A 153 -13.62 25.03 -2.77
C ARG A 153 -13.97 23.94 -3.80
N GLY A 154 -14.84 24.25 -4.78
CA GLY A 154 -15.26 23.31 -5.83
C GLY A 154 -16.18 22.18 -5.37
N ARG A 155 -16.76 22.25 -4.17
CA ARG A 155 -17.65 21.22 -3.62
C ARG A 155 -19.11 21.52 -3.91
N ALA A 156 -19.91 20.48 -4.14
CA ALA A 156 -21.36 20.61 -4.29
C ALA A 156 -21.99 20.95 -2.94
N ALA A 157 -22.83 21.98 -2.94
CA ALA A 157 -23.64 22.38 -1.81
C ALA A 157 -25.02 22.81 -2.28
N ALA A 158 -26.00 22.80 -1.38
CA ALA A 158 -27.35 23.20 -1.69
C ALA A 158 -27.38 24.65 -2.21
N ASN A 159 -28.09 24.88 -3.31
CA ASN A 159 -28.31 26.20 -3.86
C ASN A 159 -29.52 26.86 -3.21
N ILE A 160 -29.36 27.21 -1.93
CA ILE A 160 -30.38 27.91 -1.16
C ILE A 160 -30.21 29.41 -1.42
N GLY A 161 -31.01 29.96 -2.33
CA GLY A 161 -31.15 31.40 -2.50
C GLY A 161 -31.91 32.01 -1.31
N ARG A 162 -31.62 33.27 -0.95
CA ARG A 162 -32.27 33.98 0.17
C ARG A 162 -33.79 34.15 0.03
N ARG A 163 -34.36 34.01 -1.17
CA ARG A 163 -35.81 34.12 -1.40
C ARG A 163 -36.46 32.74 -1.36
N GLN A 164 -37.18 32.47 -0.26
CA GLN A 164 -38.13 31.36 -0.17
C GLN A 164 -39.16 31.46 -1.30
N GLY A 165 -39.49 30.34 -1.96
CA GLY A 165 -40.74 30.24 -2.74
C GLY A 165 -40.65 29.96 -4.24
N ALA A 166 -39.47 29.77 -4.85
CA ALA A 166 -39.45 29.30 -6.24
C ALA A 166 -39.80 27.80 -6.30
N ALA A 167 -40.95 27.45 -6.89
CA ALA A 167 -41.33 26.07 -7.17
C ALA A 167 -40.38 25.47 -8.21
N PHE A 168 -39.69 24.38 -7.87
CA PHE A 168 -38.67 23.77 -8.73
C PHE A 168 -39.24 22.63 -9.56
N THR A 169 -39.27 22.82 -10.89
CA THR A 169 -39.52 21.75 -11.86
C THR A 169 -38.22 21.23 -12.45
N ARG A 170 -38.23 20.04 -13.07
CA ARG A 170 -37.08 19.44 -13.78
C ARG A 170 -36.46 20.36 -14.86
N LEU A 171 -37.22 21.35 -15.32
CA LEU A 171 -36.85 22.30 -16.39
C LEU A 171 -36.32 23.64 -15.87
N SER A 172 -36.41 23.91 -14.56
CA SER A 172 -36.09 25.20 -13.95
C SER A 172 -34.89 25.13 -12.96
N GLY A 173 -34.04 24.11 -13.11
CA GLY A 173 -32.95 23.80 -12.19
C GLY A 173 -31.67 24.58 -12.47
N ARG A 174 -31.19 25.36 -11.49
CA ARG A 174 -30.06 26.29 -11.66
C ARG A 174 -28.68 25.66 -11.89
N THR A 175 -28.44 24.37 -11.61
CA THR A 175 -27.28 23.56 -12.08
C THR A 175 -27.46 22.10 -11.59
N THR A 176 -27.15 21.11 -12.42
CA THR A 176 -27.04 19.70 -12.01
C THR A 176 -25.57 19.31 -11.91
N VAL A 177 -25.16 18.79 -10.75
CA VAL A 177 -23.75 18.54 -10.44
C VAL A 177 -23.49 17.03 -10.26
N PRO A 178 -22.62 16.40 -11.06
CA PRO A 178 -22.21 15.01 -10.87
C PRO A 178 -21.36 14.82 -9.60
N VAL A 179 -21.88 14.08 -8.63
CA VAL A 179 -21.24 13.88 -7.33
C VAL A 179 -20.53 12.53 -7.26
N PHE A 180 -21.11 11.47 -7.82
CA PHE A 180 -20.47 10.16 -7.90
C PHE A 180 -20.56 9.57 -9.31
N VAL A 181 -19.51 8.85 -9.69
CA VAL A 181 -19.49 7.96 -10.85
C VAL A 181 -19.77 6.54 -10.37
N LEU A 182 -20.73 5.87 -11.02
CA LEU A 182 -21.14 4.51 -10.70
C LEU A 182 -20.59 3.54 -11.75
N VAL A 183 -19.71 2.64 -11.30
CA VAL A 183 -19.15 1.57 -12.13
C VAL A 183 -19.49 0.21 -11.52
N PRO A 184 -19.82 -0.82 -12.31
CA PRO A 184 -20.16 -2.13 -11.77
C PRO A 184 -18.96 -2.78 -11.08
N GLN A 185 -17.78 -2.65 -11.69
CA GLN A 185 -16.53 -3.20 -11.18
C GLN A 185 -15.32 -2.42 -11.71
N VAL A 186 -14.17 -2.59 -11.05
CA VAL A 186 -12.87 -2.06 -11.49
C VAL A 186 -11.90 -3.22 -11.58
N THR A 187 -11.23 -3.36 -12.72
CA THR A 187 -10.18 -4.36 -12.90
C THR A 187 -8.83 -3.74 -12.58
N VAL A 188 -8.08 -4.41 -11.71
CA VAL A 188 -6.73 -4.06 -11.31
C VAL A 188 -5.77 -5.05 -11.94
N ARG A 189 -4.78 -4.53 -12.68
CA ARG A 189 -3.71 -5.35 -13.28
C ARG A 189 -2.63 -5.62 -12.24
N LYS A 190 -1.92 -6.75 -12.38
CA LYS A 190 -0.68 -7.02 -11.65
C LYS A 190 0.32 -5.88 -11.89
N ARG A 191 0.92 -5.40 -10.82
CA ARG A 191 1.87 -4.28 -10.75
C ARG A 191 3.05 -4.51 -9.81
N LEU A 192 2.95 -5.50 -8.92
CA LEU A 192 4.00 -5.83 -7.96
C LEU A 192 4.53 -7.23 -8.24
N ASP A 193 5.81 -7.42 -7.98
CA ASP A 193 6.49 -8.72 -8.04
C ASP A 193 7.15 -9.00 -6.69
N VAL A 194 6.31 -9.41 -5.74
CA VAL A 194 6.74 -9.65 -4.35
C VAL A 194 7.59 -10.92 -4.28
N ASP A 195 7.19 -11.97 -4.99
CA ASP A 195 7.87 -13.26 -5.01
C ASP A 195 9.25 -13.13 -5.67
N GLY A 196 9.34 -12.47 -6.83
CA GLY A 196 10.62 -12.23 -7.49
C GLY A 196 11.60 -11.40 -6.65
N ALA A 197 11.09 -10.40 -5.89
CA ALA A 197 11.93 -9.68 -4.93
C ALA A 197 12.41 -10.59 -3.80
N ALA A 198 11.54 -11.44 -3.24
CA ALA A 198 11.92 -12.37 -2.19
C ALA A 198 13.00 -13.35 -2.66
N GLU A 199 12.79 -14.00 -3.80
CA GLU A 199 13.74 -14.95 -4.40
C GLU A 199 15.11 -14.29 -4.65
N LYS A 200 15.11 -13.08 -5.21
CA LYS A 200 16.33 -12.30 -5.45
C LYS A 200 17.15 -12.07 -4.17
N TRP A 201 16.51 -11.65 -3.09
CA TRP A 201 17.21 -11.37 -1.82
C TRP A 201 17.61 -12.65 -1.08
N ILE A 202 16.85 -13.74 -1.21
CA ILE A 202 17.25 -15.06 -0.74
C ILE A 202 18.51 -15.52 -1.48
N ALA A 203 18.55 -15.40 -2.80
CA ALA A 203 19.71 -15.78 -3.62
C ALA A 203 20.95 -14.92 -3.34
N ALA A 204 20.78 -13.63 -2.98
CA ALA A 204 21.88 -12.74 -2.61
C ALA A 204 22.46 -13.02 -1.22
N LEU A 205 21.73 -13.74 -0.37
CA LEU A 205 22.04 -13.90 1.06
C LEU A 205 23.40 -14.56 1.32
N PRO A 206 23.79 -15.67 0.68
CA PRO A 206 25.11 -16.25 0.87
C PRO A 206 26.25 -15.27 0.55
N GLY A 207 26.10 -14.49 -0.51
CA GLY A 207 27.06 -13.45 -0.88
C GLY A 207 27.12 -12.27 0.10
N LEU A 208 26.00 -11.93 0.75
CA LEU A 208 25.98 -10.95 1.84
C LEU A 208 26.71 -11.48 3.08
N VAL A 209 26.49 -12.73 3.47
CA VAL A 209 27.18 -13.35 4.62
C VAL A 209 28.69 -13.44 4.36
N LEU A 210 29.11 -13.98 3.21
CA LEU A 210 30.53 -14.19 2.88
C LEU A 210 31.32 -12.87 2.84
N ARG A 211 30.72 -11.78 2.34
CA ARG A 211 31.37 -10.46 2.35
C ARG A 211 31.69 -9.99 3.77
N ASN A 212 30.72 -10.11 4.68
CA ASN A 212 30.88 -9.70 6.08
C ASN A 212 31.80 -10.64 6.87
N TRP A 213 32.02 -11.87 6.39
CA TRP A 213 32.99 -12.80 6.98
C TRP A 213 34.44 -12.41 6.64
N ARG A 214 34.71 -12.15 5.35
CA ARG A 214 36.06 -11.85 4.84
C ARG A 214 36.64 -10.53 5.33
N GLU A 215 35.79 -9.54 5.59
CA GLU A 215 36.22 -8.26 6.14
C GLU A 215 36.76 -8.38 7.58
N GLN A 216 36.45 -9.46 8.30
CA GLN A 216 36.91 -9.67 9.69
C GLN A 216 38.12 -10.60 9.81
N SER A 217 38.46 -11.33 8.75
CA SER A 217 39.62 -12.23 8.71
C SER A 217 40.91 -11.53 8.20
N ARG A 218 40.82 -10.22 7.93
CA ARG A 218 41.95 -9.32 7.64
C ARG A 218 42.30 -8.52 8.88
#